data_AF-G4TBW3-F1
#
_entry.id   AF-G4TBW3-F1
#
_cell.length_a   1.000
_cell.length_b   1.000
_cell.length_c   1.000
_cell.angle_alpha   90.00
_cell.angle_beta   90.00
_cell.angle_gamma   90.00
#
_symmetry.space_group_name_H-M   'P 1'
#
loop_
_entity.id
_entity.type
_entity.pdbx_description
1 polymer ?
#
loop_
_entity_poly.entity_id
_entity_poly.type
_entity_poly.pdbx_seq_one_letter_code
_entity_poly.pdbx_strand_id
1 'polypeptide(L)'
;MNEELSPTDTPTLASMSQQQQQQRRPTVHKSSPLAMSATTPVTPETATYANTSRRVNDAPAPVISEPTPPASRPGAARTGTRARDLLRQHYGMGLVPPASSSGRADDPMDLDSKVFDAKAYYEQLITTTNLTGLLKKENELAAQIRQLDGERQSLVYNHHHELIAASDTIGAMKVQADSLDADLEKLRAAFSEISRLAAETSRDEDQQRS
;
A
#
# COMPACT_ATOMS: atom_id res chain seq x y z
N MET A 1 -28.45 -51.66 54.47
CA MET A 1 -28.12 -50.88 53.26
C MET A 1 -27.55 -49.56 53.71
N ASN A 2 -26.31 -49.28 53.33
CA ASN A 2 -25.66 -47.98 53.11
C ASN A 2 -24.15 -48.26 53.01
N GLU A 3 -23.61 -48.22 51.79
CA GLU A 3 -22.17 -48.25 51.53
C GLU A 3 -21.62 -46.83 51.62
N GLU A 4 -20.62 -46.63 52.46
CA GLU A 4 -19.88 -45.38 52.64
C GLU A 4 -18.41 -45.60 52.23
N LEU A 5 -17.88 -44.64 51.47
CA LEU A 5 -16.61 -44.66 50.76
C LEU A 5 -15.44 -44.11 51.59
N SER A 6 -14.23 -44.64 51.28
CA SER A 6 -12.87 -44.05 51.45
C SER A 6 -12.12 -44.33 52.77
N PRO A 7 -10.76 -44.31 52.83
CA PRO A 7 -9.84 -43.65 51.88
C PRO A 7 -8.50 -44.38 51.54
N THR A 8 -7.82 -43.80 50.52
CA THR A 8 -6.38 -43.75 50.17
C THR A 8 -5.36 -44.67 50.82
N ASP A 9 -4.55 -45.34 49.99
CA ASP A 9 -3.08 -45.20 49.99
C ASP A 9 -2.42 -45.79 48.72
N THR A 10 -1.61 -44.97 48.05
CA THR A 10 -0.77 -45.31 46.90
C THR A 10 0.62 -45.74 47.36
N PRO A 11 1.21 -46.83 46.82
CA PRO A 11 2.63 -47.11 47.03
C PRO A 11 3.50 -46.52 45.92
N THR A 12 4.42 -45.67 46.37
CA THR A 12 5.68 -45.23 45.75
C THR A 12 6.65 -46.40 45.57
N LEU A 13 7.30 -46.52 44.41
CA LEU A 13 8.68 -47.00 44.31
C LEU A 13 9.35 -46.51 43.03
N ALA A 14 10.41 -45.74 43.23
CA ALA A 14 11.26 -45.12 42.25
C ALA A 14 12.12 -46.14 41.49
N SER A 15 12.41 -45.84 40.22
CA SER A 15 13.77 -45.76 39.67
C SER A 15 13.71 -45.81 38.15
N MET A 16 14.05 -44.70 37.48
CA MET A 16 14.88 -44.71 36.27
C MET A 16 15.19 -43.27 35.86
N SER A 17 16.42 -42.84 36.20
CA SER A 17 17.34 -42.11 35.33
C SER A 17 16.81 -40.81 34.71
N GLN A 18 16.91 -39.65 35.38
CA GLN A 18 18.12 -38.80 35.44
C GLN A 18 18.86 -38.70 34.09
N GLN A 19 18.74 -37.51 33.45
CA GLN A 19 19.78 -36.77 32.71
C GLN A 19 19.27 -36.14 31.39
N GLN A 20 18.55 -35.01 31.48
CA GLN A 20 18.74 -33.84 30.60
C GLN A 20 17.85 -32.65 31.02
N GLN A 21 18.31 -31.90 32.01
CA GLN A 21 17.91 -30.49 32.19
C GLN A 21 19.11 -29.75 32.75
N GLN A 22 19.89 -29.14 31.85
CA GLN A 22 20.69 -27.97 32.17
C GLN A 22 21.07 -27.22 30.89
N GLN A 23 20.49 -26.02 30.80
CA GLN A 23 21.10 -24.80 30.24
C GLN A 23 21.37 -24.77 28.73
N ARG A 24 20.46 -24.13 27.97
CA ARG A 24 20.83 -23.45 26.72
C ARG A 24 20.75 -21.94 26.90
N ARG A 25 21.89 -21.36 27.28
CA ARG A 25 22.25 -19.96 26.97
C ARG A 25 22.39 -19.81 25.45
N PRO A 26 22.07 -18.65 24.84
CA PRO A 26 22.43 -18.41 23.45
C PRO A 26 23.94 -18.13 23.36
N THR A 27 24.71 -19.10 22.90
CA THR A 27 26.12 -18.92 22.52
C THR A 27 26.20 -18.47 21.06
N VAL A 28 26.76 -17.28 20.86
CA VAL A 28 27.15 -16.74 19.55
C VAL A 28 28.25 -17.63 18.96
N HIS A 29 27.92 -18.39 17.92
CA HIS A 29 28.93 -19.05 17.09
C HIS A 29 29.38 -18.07 16.01
N LYS A 30 30.64 -17.64 16.12
CA LYS A 30 31.38 -17.02 15.03
C LYS A 30 31.70 -18.09 13.99
N SER A 31 31.03 -18.05 12.86
CA SER A 31 31.45 -18.72 11.64
C SER A 31 31.96 -17.64 10.69
N SER A 32 33.28 -17.57 10.50
CA SER A 32 33.89 -16.70 9.48
C SER A 32 33.46 -17.16 8.08
N PRO A 33 32.99 -16.27 7.19
CA PRO A 33 33.04 -16.52 5.76
C PRO A 33 34.37 -15.99 5.20
N LEU A 34 35.05 -16.84 4.42
CA LEU A 34 36.19 -16.47 3.60
C LEU A 34 35.80 -15.38 2.59
N ALA A 35 36.73 -14.46 2.36
CA ALA A 35 36.60 -13.32 1.47
C ALA A 35 36.46 -13.72 -0.01
N MET A 36 35.48 -13.15 -0.70
CA MET A 36 35.45 -13.00 -2.16
C MET A 36 35.08 -11.55 -2.49
N SER A 37 36.11 -10.80 -2.88
CA SER A 37 36.15 -9.61 -3.74
C SER A 37 35.00 -8.59 -3.67
N ALA A 38 35.30 -7.48 -2.98
CA ALA A 38 34.52 -6.25 -3.00
C ALA A 38 34.43 -5.65 -4.42
N THR A 39 33.21 -5.41 -4.89
CA THR A 39 32.93 -4.32 -5.84
C THR A 39 32.02 -3.34 -5.09
N THR A 40 32.45 -2.09 -5.06
CA THR A 40 31.96 -1.00 -4.21
C THR A 40 30.46 -0.69 -4.39
N PRO A 41 29.71 -0.46 -3.31
CA PRO A 41 28.44 0.26 -3.39
C PRO A 41 28.70 1.76 -3.54
N VAL A 42 28.12 2.38 -4.57
CA VAL A 42 28.11 3.84 -4.71
C VAL A 42 27.13 4.42 -3.69
N THR A 43 27.64 5.30 -2.83
CA THR A 43 26.92 6.06 -1.81
C THR A 43 25.97 7.11 -2.40
N PRO A 44 24.93 7.52 -1.67
CA PRO A 44 23.91 8.48 -2.12
C PRO A 44 24.41 9.93 -2.06
N GLU A 45 24.09 10.72 -3.10
CA GLU A 45 24.24 12.18 -3.07
C GLU A 45 23.11 12.80 -2.24
N THR A 46 23.50 13.42 -1.12
CA THR A 46 22.64 14.29 -0.32
C THR A 46 22.42 15.60 -1.08
N ALA A 47 21.23 15.82 -1.62
CA ALA A 47 20.83 17.13 -2.10
C ALA A 47 20.52 18.05 -0.91
N THR A 48 21.45 18.96 -0.64
CA THR A 48 21.33 20.04 0.35
C THR A 48 20.30 21.07 -0.12
N TYR A 49 19.12 21.09 0.51
CA TYR A 49 18.19 22.21 0.34
C TYR A 49 18.67 23.39 1.19
N ALA A 50 19.31 24.37 0.56
CA ALA A 50 19.65 25.63 1.18
C ALA A 50 18.37 26.47 1.38
N ASN A 51 17.99 26.64 2.64
CA ASN A 51 16.95 27.54 3.10
C ASN A 51 17.58 28.92 3.36
N THR A 52 17.16 29.94 2.59
CA THR A 52 17.53 31.34 2.86
C THR A 52 16.26 32.13 3.16
N SER A 53 15.99 32.28 4.45
CA SER A 53 14.94 33.14 4.99
C SER A 53 15.05 34.58 4.48
N ARG A 54 13.98 35.10 3.89
CA ARG A 54 13.64 36.54 3.97
C ARG A 54 12.32 36.73 4.68
N ARG A 55 12.35 37.70 5.58
CA ARG A 55 11.47 37.94 6.71
C ARG A 55 10.45 39.03 6.35
N VAL A 56 9.23 38.83 6.84
CA VAL A 56 8.13 39.75 7.25
C VAL A 56 7.42 40.72 6.29
N ASN A 57 6.10 40.75 6.53
CA ASN A 57 5.07 41.77 6.31
C ASN A 57 4.42 41.81 4.91
N ASP A 58 3.25 41.18 4.76
CA ASP A 58 1.97 41.86 4.99
C ASP A 58 0.82 40.83 5.00
N ALA A 59 -0.20 41.06 5.84
CA ALA A 59 -1.44 40.28 5.80
C ALA A 59 -2.40 40.92 4.77
N PRO A 60 -3.20 40.13 4.04
CA PRO A 60 -4.63 40.22 4.30
C PRO A 60 -5.36 38.86 4.31
N ALA A 61 -6.53 38.89 4.92
CA ALA A 61 -7.48 37.79 5.17
C ALA A 61 -7.79 36.88 3.95
N PRO A 62 -8.24 35.64 4.16
CA PRO A 62 -8.69 34.78 3.08
C PRO A 62 -10.02 35.31 2.53
N VAL A 63 -9.97 35.93 1.35
CA VAL A 63 -11.16 36.28 0.57
C VAL A 63 -11.71 34.97 -0.02
N ILE A 64 -12.84 34.53 0.51
CA ILE A 64 -13.65 33.45 -0.06
C ILE A 64 -14.01 33.86 -1.48
N SER A 65 -13.37 33.23 -2.47
CA SER A 65 -13.70 33.44 -3.87
C SER A 65 -14.92 32.59 -4.20
N GLU A 66 -16.09 33.17 -3.99
CA GLU A 66 -17.37 32.75 -4.54
C GLU A 66 -17.26 32.71 -6.09
N PRO A 67 -17.50 31.58 -6.76
CA PRO A 67 -17.57 31.56 -8.21
C PRO A 67 -18.89 32.22 -8.64
N THR A 68 -18.79 33.46 -9.10
CA THR A 68 -19.90 34.20 -9.71
C THR A 68 -20.40 33.45 -10.96
N PRO A 69 -21.71 33.26 -11.13
CA PRO A 69 -22.24 32.62 -12.34
C PRO A 69 -22.31 33.63 -13.49
N PRO A 70 -21.75 33.35 -14.68
CA PRO A 70 -22.08 34.14 -15.85
C PRO A 70 -23.48 33.75 -16.32
N ALA A 71 -24.41 34.68 -16.15
CA ALA A 71 -25.75 34.61 -16.73
C ALA A 71 -25.69 34.44 -18.26
N SER A 72 -26.35 33.38 -18.73
CA SER A 72 -27.13 33.25 -19.95
C SER A 72 -26.56 33.78 -21.27
N ARG A 73 -26.05 32.85 -22.10
CA ARG A 73 -26.16 32.94 -23.57
C ARG A 73 -26.70 31.62 -24.12
N PRO A 74 -27.79 31.62 -24.91
CA PRO A 74 -28.46 30.39 -25.33
C PRO A 74 -27.74 29.79 -26.54
N GLY A 75 -27.28 28.55 -26.41
CA GLY A 75 -26.64 27.80 -27.48
C GLY A 75 -26.41 26.37 -27.04
N ALA A 76 -27.41 25.53 -27.28
CA ALA A 76 -27.42 24.13 -26.87
C ALA A 76 -26.26 23.31 -27.49
N ALA A 77 -25.80 22.37 -26.67
CA ALA A 77 -25.12 21.12 -27.00
C ALA A 77 -23.59 21.17 -27.28
N ARG A 78 -22.88 20.26 -26.57
CA ARG A 78 -21.73 19.42 -27.01
C ARG A 78 -20.45 19.41 -26.15
N THR A 79 -20.45 19.90 -24.91
CA THR A 79 -19.30 19.68 -23.98
C THR A 79 -19.37 18.37 -23.22
N GLY A 80 -20.57 17.78 -23.05
CA GLY A 80 -20.78 16.51 -22.37
C GLY A 80 -20.19 15.29 -23.09
N THR A 81 -19.75 15.43 -24.35
CA THR A 81 -19.19 14.32 -25.13
C THR A 81 -17.72 14.10 -24.80
N ARG A 82 -16.91 15.16 -24.64
CA ARG A 82 -15.47 15.03 -24.40
C ARG A 82 -15.12 14.51 -23.02
N ALA A 83 -15.76 15.05 -21.97
CA ALA A 83 -15.58 14.54 -20.61
C ALA A 83 -16.05 13.08 -20.53
N ARG A 84 -17.21 12.78 -21.11
CA ARG A 84 -17.72 11.41 -21.18
C ARG A 84 -16.78 10.49 -21.97
N ASP A 85 -16.17 10.94 -23.06
CA ASP A 85 -15.20 10.15 -23.82
C ASP A 85 -13.89 9.92 -23.07
N LEU A 86 -13.39 10.91 -22.31
CA LEU A 86 -12.25 10.74 -21.41
C LEU A 86 -12.53 9.71 -20.30
N LEU A 87 -13.70 9.79 -19.67
CA LEU A 87 -14.11 8.80 -18.67
C LEU A 87 -14.27 7.41 -19.31
N ARG A 88 -14.80 7.31 -20.54
CA ARG A 88 -14.90 6.03 -21.25
C ARG A 88 -13.55 5.45 -21.61
N GLN A 89 -12.55 6.28 -21.92
CA GLN A 89 -11.17 5.86 -22.15
C GLN A 89 -10.50 5.39 -20.84
N HIS A 90 -10.76 6.05 -19.72
CA HIS A 90 -10.23 5.67 -18.41
C HIS A 90 -10.87 4.40 -17.83
N TYR A 91 -12.15 4.15 -18.09
CA TYR A 91 -12.91 3.02 -17.51
C TYR A 91 -13.23 1.90 -18.51
N GLY A 92 -12.69 1.94 -19.73
CA GLY A 92 -12.87 0.90 -20.75
C GLY A 92 -14.33 0.70 -21.23
N MET A 93 -15.25 1.59 -20.87
CA MET A 93 -16.69 1.40 -21.04
C MET A 93 -17.18 2.07 -22.33
N GLY A 94 -16.88 1.46 -23.47
CA GLY A 94 -17.26 2.04 -24.76
C GLY A 94 -16.50 1.54 -25.97
N LEU A 95 -15.52 0.67 -25.76
CA LEU A 95 -14.92 -0.09 -26.83
C LEU A 95 -15.82 -1.31 -27.05
N VAL A 96 -16.38 -1.45 -28.26
CA VAL A 96 -16.33 -2.77 -28.93
C VAL A 96 -14.96 -3.31 -28.59
N PRO A 97 -14.81 -4.49 -27.94
CA PRO A 97 -13.55 -4.90 -27.35
C PRO A 97 -12.45 -4.53 -28.34
N PRO A 98 -11.53 -3.59 -28.02
CA PRO A 98 -10.34 -3.55 -28.84
C PRO A 98 -9.81 -4.95 -28.62
N ALA A 99 -9.64 -5.76 -29.67
CA ALA A 99 -9.10 -7.10 -29.55
C ALA A 99 -7.97 -7.04 -28.51
N SER A 100 -8.30 -7.48 -27.30
CA SER A 100 -7.68 -6.94 -26.11
C SER A 100 -6.44 -7.75 -25.97
N SER A 101 -5.37 -7.36 -26.66
CA SER A 101 -4.08 -8.05 -26.62
C SER A 101 -4.17 -9.59 -26.74
N SER A 102 -5.22 -10.12 -27.38
CA SER A 102 -5.59 -11.55 -27.37
C SER A 102 -5.56 -12.17 -28.77
N GLY A 103 -4.76 -11.57 -29.65
CA GLY A 103 -4.53 -12.04 -31.01
C GLY A 103 -3.06 -12.21 -31.36
N ARG A 104 -2.15 -12.34 -30.37
CA ARG A 104 -0.96 -13.17 -30.67
C ARG A 104 -1.53 -14.57 -30.76
N ALA A 105 -1.52 -15.15 -31.96
CA ALA A 105 -1.83 -16.56 -32.13
C ALA A 105 -1.02 -17.30 -31.07
N ASP A 106 -1.64 -18.28 -30.41
CA ASP A 106 -0.95 -19.20 -29.51
C ASP A 106 0.12 -19.94 -30.35
N ASP A 107 1.27 -19.29 -30.52
CA ASP A 107 2.39 -19.76 -31.32
C ASP A 107 3.39 -20.40 -30.36
N PRO A 108 3.65 -21.71 -30.49
CA PRO A 108 4.66 -22.39 -29.68
C PRO A 108 6.08 -21.84 -29.90
N MET A 109 6.32 -21.06 -30.96
CA MET A 109 7.64 -20.53 -31.32
C MET A 109 7.84 -19.06 -30.89
N ASP A 110 6.81 -18.39 -30.37
CA ASP A 110 6.91 -17.02 -29.86
C ASP A 110 7.28 -17.02 -28.37
N LEU A 111 8.37 -16.33 -28.02
CA LEU A 111 8.90 -16.21 -26.65
C LEU A 111 7.91 -15.55 -25.68
N ASP A 112 7.02 -14.70 -26.17
CA ASP A 112 6.01 -14.00 -25.37
C ASP A 112 4.68 -14.78 -25.28
N SER A 113 4.56 -15.91 -25.96
CA SER A 113 3.33 -16.69 -26.04
C SER A 113 3.13 -17.58 -24.82
N LYS A 114 1.86 -17.80 -24.45
CA LYS A 114 1.50 -18.66 -23.31
C LYS A 114 1.76 -20.14 -23.58
N VAL A 115 1.76 -20.55 -24.84
CA VAL A 115 1.98 -21.93 -25.28
C VAL A 115 3.41 -22.18 -25.78
N PHE A 116 4.34 -21.27 -25.47
CA PHE A 116 5.74 -21.35 -25.90
C PHE A 116 6.38 -22.69 -25.54
N ASP A 117 6.90 -23.40 -26.54
CA ASP A 117 7.69 -24.62 -26.37
C ASP A 117 9.18 -24.28 -26.50
N ALA A 118 9.82 -24.13 -25.34
CA ALA A 118 11.24 -23.82 -25.24
C ALA A 118 12.14 -24.86 -25.95
N LYS A 119 11.73 -26.14 -25.96
CA LYS A 119 12.54 -27.21 -26.55
C LYS A 119 12.48 -27.13 -28.08
N ALA A 120 11.29 -27.02 -28.64
CA ALA A 120 11.11 -26.89 -30.09
C ALA A 120 11.77 -25.62 -30.63
N TYR A 121 11.61 -24.49 -29.93
CA TYR A 121 12.28 -23.23 -30.27
C TYR A 121 13.80 -23.36 -30.24
N TYR A 122 14.35 -23.99 -29.19
CA TYR A 122 15.79 -24.20 -29.08
C TYR A 122 16.33 -25.11 -30.19
N GLU A 123 15.69 -26.26 -30.44
CA GLU A 123 16.11 -27.20 -31.49
C GLU A 123 16.10 -26.54 -32.88
N GLN A 124 15.07 -25.75 -33.19
CA GLN A 124 15.04 -24.96 -34.41
C GLN A 124 16.16 -23.92 -34.43
N LEU A 125 16.42 -23.24 -33.31
CA LEU A 125 17.45 -22.21 -33.25
C LEU A 125 18.85 -22.80 -33.50
N ILE A 126 19.23 -23.93 -32.91
CA ILE A 126 20.56 -24.52 -33.11
C ILE A 126 20.74 -25.06 -34.53
N THR A 127 19.66 -25.56 -35.13
CA THR A 127 19.72 -26.20 -36.47
C THR A 127 19.76 -25.16 -37.59
N THR A 128 19.12 -24.00 -37.39
CA THR A 128 18.97 -22.95 -38.42
C THR A 128 19.97 -21.80 -38.30
N THR A 129 20.52 -21.53 -37.11
CA THR A 129 21.42 -20.40 -36.90
C THR A 129 22.88 -20.82 -36.75
N ASN A 130 23.79 -19.98 -37.24
CA ASN A 130 25.22 -20.18 -37.07
C ASN A 130 25.69 -19.77 -35.66
N LEU A 131 26.87 -20.23 -35.27
CA LEU A 131 27.44 -19.99 -33.93
C LEU A 131 27.47 -18.49 -33.55
N THR A 132 27.83 -17.61 -34.47
CA THR A 132 27.86 -16.16 -34.22
C THR A 132 26.48 -15.60 -33.95
N GLY A 133 25.45 -16.06 -34.67
CA GLY A 133 24.06 -15.71 -34.42
C GLY A 133 23.59 -16.22 -33.06
N LEU A 134 23.99 -17.43 -32.69
CA LEU A 134 23.66 -18.05 -31.41
C LEU A 134 24.25 -17.27 -30.23
N LEU A 135 25.52 -16.86 -30.31
CA LEU A 135 26.17 -16.01 -29.30
C LEU A 135 25.52 -14.63 -29.18
N LYS A 136 25.11 -14.03 -30.29
CA LYS A 136 24.37 -12.76 -30.27
C LYS A 136 23.03 -12.91 -29.57
N LYS A 137 22.29 -13.98 -29.88
CA LYS A 137 21.01 -14.29 -29.24
C LYS A 137 21.16 -14.57 -27.75
N GLU A 138 22.20 -15.27 -27.34
CA GLU A 138 22.50 -15.52 -25.93
C GLU A 138 22.76 -14.21 -25.17
N ASN A 139 23.58 -13.32 -25.72
CA ASN A 139 23.80 -12.00 -25.13
C ASN A 139 22.55 -11.12 -25.09
N GLU A 140 21.72 -11.17 -26.14
CA GLU A 140 20.44 -10.47 -26.21
C GLU A 140 19.49 -10.94 -25.09
N LEU A 141 19.31 -12.27 -24.96
CA LEU A 141 18.46 -12.84 -23.93
C LEU A 141 19.00 -12.56 -22.52
N ALA A 142 20.32 -12.63 -22.31
CA ALA A 142 20.93 -12.29 -21.03
C ALA A 142 20.70 -10.82 -20.64
N ALA A 143 20.73 -9.90 -21.61
CA ALA A 143 20.40 -8.50 -21.39
C ALA A 143 18.91 -8.31 -21.07
N GLN A 144 18.02 -8.97 -21.82
CA GLN A 144 16.57 -8.94 -21.59
C GLN A 144 16.19 -9.47 -20.21
N ILE A 145 16.79 -10.58 -19.76
CA ILE A 145 16.57 -11.14 -18.41
C ILE A 145 16.91 -10.09 -17.34
N ARG A 146 18.08 -9.45 -17.43
CA ARG A 146 18.49 -8.41 -16.47
C ARG A 146 17.56 -7.20 -16.49
N GLN A 147 17.09 -6.80 -17.67
CA GLN A 147 16.13 -5.71 -17.82
C GLN A 147 14.80 -6.06 -17.16
N LEU A 148 14.24 -7.24 -17.48
CA LEU A 148 12.97 -7.72 -16.92
C LEU A 148 13.05 -7.86 -15.39
N ASP A 149 14.18 -8.31 -14.85
CA ASP A 149 14.42 -8.34 -13.41
C ASP A 149 14.41 -6.94 -12.79
N GLY A 150 15.03 -5.96 -13.46
CA GLY A 150 15.01 -4.55 -13.06
C GLY A 150 13.59 -3.96 -13.07
N GLU A 151 12.84 -4.21 -14.13
CA GLU A 151 11.43 -3.79 -14.26
C GLU A 151 10.56 -4.42 -13.18
N ARG A 152 10.72 -5.73 -12.93
CA ARG A 152 10.03 -6.46 -11.86
C ARG A 152 10.33 -5.82 -10.51
N GLN A 153 11.60 -5.54 -10.22
CA GLN A 153 12.01 -4.95 -8.95
C GLN A 153 11.47 -3.53 -8.78
N SER A 154 11.48 -2.72 -9.86
CA SER A 154 10.90 -1.37 -9.85
C SER A 154 9.40 -1.41 -9.58
N LEU A 155 8.66 -2.31 -10.22
CA LEU A 155 7.22 -2.46 -10.00
C LEU A 155 6.91 -2.86 -8.55
N VAL A 156 7.63 -3.85 -8.03
CA VAL A 156 7.50 -4.31 -6.64
C VAL A 156 7.80 -3.17 -5.67
N TYR A 157 8.86 -2.40 -5.90
CA TYR A 157 9.21 -1.25 -5.08
C TYR A 157 8.12 -0.17 -5.11
N ASN A 158 7.68 0.25 -6.30
CA ASN A 158 6.66 1.28 -6.45
C ASN A 158 5.37 0.87 -5.75
N HIS A 159 4.91 -0.35 -5.98
CA HIS A 159 3.68 -0.86 -5.38
C HIS A 159 3.80 -0.96 -3.85
N HIS A 160 4.91 -1.46 -3.32
CA HIS A 160 5.11 -1.49 -1.87
C HIS A 160 5.20 -0.09 -1.26
N HIS A 161 5.87 0.84 -1.94
CA HIS A 161 5.98 2.21 -1.48
C HIS A 161 4.62 2.92 -1.45
N GLU A 162 3.81 2.73 -2.49
CA GLU A 162 2.44 3.25 -2.58
C GLU A 162 1.53 2.64 -1.51
N LEU A 163 1.61 1.33 -1.26
CA LEU A 163 0.82 0.68 -0.21
C LEU A 163 1.18 1.20 1.19
N ILE A 164 2.47 1.43 1.46
CA ILE A 164 2.91 2.02 2.72
C ILE A 164 2.38 3.44 2.86
N ALA A 165 2.53 4.28 1.82
CA ALA A 165 2.04 5.66 1.83
C ALA A 165 0.50 5.73 2.01
N ALA A 166 -0.23 4.82 1.37
CA ALA A 166 -1.68 4.71 1.55
C ALA A 166 -2.03 4.28 2.98
N SER A 167 -1.30 3.31 3.55
CA SER A 167 -1.47 2.89 4.94
C SER A 167 -1.22 4.04 5.93
N ASP A 168 -0.16 4.83 5.71
CA ASP A 168 0.14 6.01 6.53
C ASP A 168 -0.98 7.05 6.43
N THR A 169 -1.50 7.28 5.22
CA THR A 169 -2.63 8.18 4.99
C THR A 169 -3.89 7.71 5.72
N ILE A 170 -4.20 6.40 5.66
CA ILE A 170 -5.33 5.81 6.40
C ILE A 170 -5.12 5.98 7.92
N GLY A 171 -3.89 5.80 8.41
CA GLY A 171 -3.54 6.03 9.81
C GLY A 171 -3.78 7.49 10.23
N ALA A 172 -3.33 8.45 9.42
CA ALA A 172 -3.56 9.87 9.67
C ALA A 172 -5.06 10.23 9.64
N MET A 173 -5.80 9.71 8.67
CA MET A 173 -7.26 9.89 8.57
C MET A 173 -7.98 9.34 9.80
N LYS A 174 -7.56 8.18 10.31
CA LYS A 174 -8.11 7.60 11.53
C LYS A 174 -7.89 8.50 12.75
N VAL A 175 -6.66 8.98 12.95
CA VAL A 175 -6.35 9.89 14.06
C VAL A 175 -7.17 11.18 13.98
N GLN A 176 -7.34 11.73 12.77
CA GLN A 176 -8.20 12.90 12.55
C GLN A 176 -9.67 12.60 12.89
N ALA A 177 -10.20 11.46 12.46
CA ALA A 177 -11.57 11.05 12.79
C ALA A 177 -11.78 10.91 14.31
N ASP A 178 -10.84 10.24 15.00
CA ASP A 178 -10.90 10.08 16.46
C ASP A 178 -10.87 11.45 17.18
N SER A 179 -10.12 12.43 16.65
CA SER A 179 -10.11 13.79 17.20
C SER A 179 -11.43 14.54 16.99
N LEU A 180 -12.09 14.34 15.84
CA LEU A 180 -13.40 14.94 15.54
C LEU A 180 -14.49 14.39 16.45
N ASP A 181 -14.47 13.09 16.74
CA ASP A 181 -15.41 12.47 17.69
C ASP A 181 -15.28 13.11 19.09
N ALA A 182 -14.05 13.34 19.55
CA ALA A 182 -13.80 14.01 20.82
C ALA A 182 -14.34 15.47 20.82
N ASP A 183 -14.22 16.18 19.71
CA ASP A 183 -14.73 17.54 19.58
C ASP A 183 -16.27 17.59 19.49
N LEU A 184 -16.90 16.59 18.84
CA LEU A 184 -18.36 16.45 18.83
C LEU A 184 -18.93 16.17 20.23
N GLU A 185 -18.21 15.39 21.05
CA GLU A 185 -18.63 15.16 22.43
C GLU A 185 -18.54 16.43 23.29
N LYS A 186 -17.48 17.24 23.11
CA LYS A 186 -17.39 18.57 23.76
C LYS A 186 -18.53 19.49 23.32
N LEU A 187 -18.85 19.51 22.03
CA LEU A 187 -19.94 20.29 21.48
C LEU A 187 -21.29 19.87 22.07
N ARG A 188 -21.52 18.55 22.19
CA ARG A 188 -22.72 17.99 22.83
C ARG A 188 -22.85 18.42 24.28
N ALA A 189 -21.75 18.34 25.05
CA ALA A 189 -21.73 18.78 26.44
C ALA A 189 -22.08 20.27 26.57
N ALA A 190 -21.49 21.13 25.71
CA ALA A 190 -21.78 22.55 25.68
C ALA A 190 -23.26 22.85 25.36
N PHE A 191 -23.85 22.18 24.37
CA PHE A 191 -25.29 22.32 24.07
C PHE A 191 -26.17 21.87 25.24
N SER A 192 -25.77 20.81 25.96
CA SER A 192 -26.50 20.36 27.14
C SER A 192 -26.44 21.39 28.28
N GLU A 193 -25.31 22.06 28.49
CA GLU A 193 -25.20 23.17 29.44
C GLU A 193 -26.06 24.36 29.01
N ILE A 194 -26.00 24.77 27.75
CA ILE A 194 -26.82 25.86 27.22
C ILE A 194 -28.31 25.55 27.41
N SER A 195 -28.74 24.33 27.10
CA SER A 195 -30.12 23.89 27.31
C SER A 195 -30.52 23.91 28.78
N ARG A 196 -29.62 23.54 29.70
CA ARG A 196 -29.86 23.61 31.14
C ARG A 196 -30.03 25.06 31.60
N LEU A 197 -29.09 25.93 31.24
CA LEU A 197 -29.09 27.35 31.59
C LEU A 197 -30.33 28.06 31.03
N ALA A 198 -30.70 27.79 29.77
CA ALA A 198 -31.90 28.35 29.15
C ALA A 198 -33.19 27.93 29.90
N ALA A 199 -33.28 26.67 30.32
CA ALA A 199 -34.42 26.17 31.10
C ALA A 199 -34.47 26.77 32.53
N GLU A 200 -33.32 27.12 33.10
CA GLU A 200 -33.22 27.79 34.40
C GLU A 200 -33.66 29.25 34.28
N THR A 201 -33.14 29.99 33.30
CA THR A 201 -33.57 31.38 33.02
C THR A 201 -35.06 31.47 32.71
N SER A 202 -35.62 30.54 31.93
CA SER A 202 -37.06 30.53 31.64
C SER A 202 -37.92 30.34 32.90
N ARG A 203 -37.44 29.58 33.90
CA ARG A 203 -38.16 29.39 35.17
C ARG A 203 -38.11 30.64 36.05
N ASP A 204 -36.98 31.32 36.07
CA ASP A 204 -36.81 32.56 36.82
C ASP A 204 -37.72 33.68 36.27
N GLU A 205 -37.86 33.78 34.95
CA GLU A 205 -38.80 34.73 34.33
C GLU A 205 -40.28 34.43 34.67
N ASP A 206 -40.65 33.15 34.76
CA ASP A 206 -42.00 32.74 35.18
C ASP A 206 -42.25 33.02 36.68
N GLN A 207 -41.22 32.92 37.53
CA GLN A 207 -41.33 33.21 38.97
C GLN A 207 -41.39 34.72 39.29
N GLN A 208 -40.81 35.57 38.45
CA GLN A 208 -40.86 37.03 38.64
C GLN A 208 -42.16 37.68 38.13
N ARG A 209 -42.96 36.95 37.34
CA ARG A 209 -44.24 37.42 36.80
C ARG A 209 -45.47 37.03 37.63
N SER A 210 -45.30 36.27 38.72
CA SER A 210 -46.33 35.95 39.73
C SER A 210 -46.18 36.79 40.99
#